data_AF-A0A9E3CP12-F1
#
_entry.id   AF-A0A9E3CP12-F1
#
_cell.length_a   1.000
_cell.length_b   1.000
_cell.length_c   1.000
_cell.angle_alpha   90.00
_cell.angle_beta   90.00
_cell.angle_gamma   90.00
#
_symmetry.space_group_name_H-M   'P 1'
#
loop_
_entity.id
_entity.type
_entity.pdbx_description
1 polymer ?
#
loop_
_entity_poly.entity_id
_entity_poly.type
_entity_poly.pdbx_seq_one_letter_code
_entity_poly.pdbx_strand_id
1 'polypeptide(L)'
;MKWEEFFGWVFRGGLRRGTQGAAGAAPKLARGGADFLAGQVARTTFRIFKNNLLALPWIKDGEELSAALDGARADLLRSRNAYRESLKTRRGAARAEADWRRATEDFRRQVAGLNRRLAAYNLKAPSNAFRKSPVDADREIGRVLRDE
;
A
#
# COMPACT_ATOMS: atom_id res chain seq x y z
N MET A 1 20.32 -15.91 -4.90
CA MET A 1 19.34 -15.86 -3.81
C MET A 1 18.35 -14.76 -4.10
N LYS A 2 17.07 -15.09 -4.34
CA LYS A 2 16.03 -14.12 -4.67
C LYS A 2 15.40 -13.60 -3.38
N TRP A 3 15.60 -12.31 -3.08
CA TRP A 3 14.93 -11.61 -1.98
C TRP A 3 13.40 -11.76 -2.00
N GLU A 4 12.82 -12.04 -3.18
CA GLU A 4 11.40 -12.36 -3.38
C GLU A 4 10.97 -13.64 -2.67
N GLU A 5 11.80 -14.69 -2.67
CA GLU A 5 11.50 -15.98 -2.02
C GLU A 5 11.58 -15.86 -0.49
N PHE A 6 12.50 -15.06 0.01
CA PHE A 6 12.69 -14.84 1.44
C PHE A 6 11.51 -14.12 2.08
N PHE A 7 11.07 -12.97 1.53
CA PHE A 7 9.88 -12.29 2.04
C PHE A 7 8.59 -13.08 1.76
N GLY A 8 8.52 -13.79 0.63
CA GLY A 8 7.42 -14.70 0.33
C GLY A 8 7.28 -15.81 1.38
N TRP A 9 8.39 -16.40 1.84
CA TRP A 9 8.41 -17.43 2.88
C TRP A 9 8.07 -16.87 4.27
N VAL A 10 8.64 -15.73 4.66
CA VAL A 10 8.39 -15.11 5.98
C VAL A 10 6.91 -14.73 6.18
N PHE A 11 6.22 -14.27 5.15
CA PHE A 11 4.82 -13.82 5.27
C PHE A 11 3.77 -14.85 4.86
N ARG A 12 4.12 -15.89 4.08
CA ARG A 12 3.19 -17.00 3.72
C ARG A 12 3.07 -18.05 4.82
N GLY A 13 3.95 -18.05 5.82
CA GLY A 13 3.98 -19.03 6.93
C GLY A 13 2.78 -19.01 7.90
N GLY A 14 1.79 -18.14 7.71
CA GLY A 14 0.65 -17.97 8.63
C GLY A 14 -0.55 -18.91 8.42
N LEU A 15 -0.69 -19.61 7.28
CA LEU A 15 -1.85 -20.50 7.05
C LEU A 15 -1.49 -21.69 6.14
N ARG A 16 -1.28 -22.87 6.75
CA ARG A 16 -1.99 -24.13 6.40
C ARG A 16 -1.52 -25.32 7.23
N ARG A 17 -2.49 -25.89 7.93
CA ARG A 17 -2.53 -27.23 8.53
C ARG A 17 -2.60 -28.29 7.42
N GLY A 18 -1.78 -29.33 7.53
CA GLY A 18 -2.03 -30.70 7.03
C GLY A 18 -1.87 -30.98 5.54
N THR A 19 -0.90 -31.83 5.18
CA THR A 19 -1.12 -33.19 4.62
C THR A 19 0.22 -33.96 4.56
N GLN A 20 0.19 -35.22 5.00
CA GLN A 20 1.26 -36.20 4.84
C GLN A 20 1.35 -36.69 3.39
N GLY A 21 2.54 -37.09 2.94
CA GLY A 21 2.68 -38.08 1.88
C GLY A 21 3.90 -37.95 0.98
N ALA A 22 4.59 -39.09 0.80
CA ALA A 22 5.61 -39.44 -0.20
C ALA A 22 7.08 -39.04 0.09
N ALA A 23 7.80 -40.04 0.58
CA ALA A 23 9.25 -40.12 0.65
C ALA A 23 9.86 -40.35 -0.74
N GLY A 24 10.81 -39.50 -1.12
CA GLY A 24 11.82 -39.76 -2.13
C GLY A 24 13.18 -39.37 -1.55
N ALA A 25 14.06 -40.35 -1.38
CA ALA A 25 15.35 -40.19 -0.70
C ALA A 25 16.27 -39.21 -1.46
N ALA A 26 16.67 -38.13 -0.79
CA ALA A 26 17.72 -37.21 -1.22
C ALA A 26 18.78 -37.12 -0.11
N PRO A 27 20.08 -37.00 -0.45
CA PRO A 27 21.19 -37.30 0.43
C PRO A 27 21.20 -36.42 1.69
N LYS A 28 21.30 -37.06 2.86
CA LYS A 28 21.19 -36.48 4.20
C LYS A 28 22.37 -35.59 4.65
N LEU A 29 23.27 -35.18 3.75
CA LEU A 29 24.54 -34.53 4.15
C LEU A 29 24.63 -33.02 3.89
N ALA A 30 23.59 -32.38 3.34
CA ALA A 30 23.59 -30.92 3.13
C ALA A 30 22.58 -30.14 3.99
N ARG A 31 21.75 -30.83 4.80
CA ARG A 31 20.69 -30.18 5.61
C ARG A 31 21.24 -29.45 6.84
N GLY A 32 22.16 -30.06 7.58
CA GLY A 32 22.64 -29.49 8.86
C GLY A 32 23.33 -28.12 8.74
N GLY A 33 24.11 -27.91 7.68
CA GLY A 33 24.75 -26.61 7.41
C GLY A 33 23.76 -25.54 6.92
N ALA A 34 22.80 -25.92 6.09
CA ALA A 34 21.76 -25.03 5.60
C ALA A 34 20.81 -24.58 6.73
N ASP A 35 20.44 -25.51 7.62
CA ASP A 35 19.58 -25.24 8.78
C ASP A 35 20.28 -24.34 9.81
N PHE A 36 21.60 -24.53 10.00
CA PHE A 36 22.42 -23.66 10.85
C PHE A 36 22.53 -22.24 10.29
N LEU A 37 22.83 -22.10 8.99
CA LEU A 37 22.88 -20.80 8.32
C LEU A 37 21.52 -20.12 8.33
N ALA A 38 20.43 -20.85 8.06
CA ALA A 38 19.07 -20.34 8.15
C ALA A 38 18.73 -19.85 9.56
N GLY A 39 19.11 -20.62 10.59
CA GLY A 39 18.93 -20.23 12.00
C GLY A 39 19.74 -18.99 12.39
N GLN A 40 20.97 -18.87 11.91
CA GLN A 40 21.84 -17.72 12.17
C GLN A 40 21.37 -16.46 11.44
N VAL A 41 20.93 -16.59 10.19
CA VAL A 41 20.32 -15.50 9.41
C VAL A 41 19.02 -15.06 10.06
N ALA A 42 18.15 -15.97 10.47
CA ALA A 42 16.91 -15.65 11.16
C ALA A 42 17.15 -14.91 12.48
N ARG A 43 18.11 -15.36 13.29
CA ARG A 43 18.49 -14.66 14.55
C ARG A 43 19.11 -13.30 14.30
N THR A 44 19.97 -13.16 13.30
CA THR A 44 20.59 -11.86 12.96
C THR A 44 19.55 -10.90 12.42
N THR A 45 18.64 -11.38 11.57
CA THR A 45 17.52 -10.62 11.01
C THR A 45 16.56 -10.19 12.11
N PHE A 46 16.15 -11.12 12.98
CA PHE A 46 15.35 -10.83 14.16
C PHE A 46 16.05 -9.84 15.10
N ARG A 47 17.37 -9.94 15.27
CA ARG A 47 18.15 -8.98 16.06
C ARG A 47 18.23 -7.61 15.39
N ILE A 48 18.35 -7.54 14.06
CA ILE A 48 18.29 -6.27 13.31
C ILE A 48 16.90 -5.66 13.44
N PHE A 49 15.83 -6.43 13.32
CA PHE A 49 14.45 -5.96 13.53
C PHE A 49 14.18 -5.57 14.98
N LYS A 50 14.70 -6.32 15.95
CA LYS A 50 14.51 -6.05 17.39
C LYS A 50 15.36 -4.89 17.88
N ASN A 51 16.57 -4.70 17.34
CA ASN A 51 17.46 -3.59 17.70
C ASN A 51 17.08 -2.30 16.97
N ASN A 52 16.49 -2.40 15.78
CA ASN A 52 15.77 -1.29 15.14
C ASN A 52 14.31 -1.30 15.63
N LEU A 53 14.06 -0.95 16.90
CA LEU A 53 12.74 -0.81 17.55
C LEU A 53 11.79 0.20 16.88
N LEU A 54 11.99 0.53 15.61
CA LEU A 54 11.31 1.51 14.80
C LEU A 54 10.96 0.82 13.49
N ALA A 55 9.70 0.91 13.08
CA ALA A 55 9.28 0.50 11.74
C ALA A 55 10.32 0.97 10.72
N LEU A 56 10.74 0.08 9.80
CA LEU A 56 11.70 0.47 8.76
C LEU A 56 11.19 1.78 8.12
N PRO A 57 12.05 2.79 7.89
CA PRO A 57 11.58 4.13 7.52
C PRO A 57 10.58 4.14 6.35
N TRP A 58 10.78 3.23 5.39
CA TRP A 58 9.86 3.09 4.26
C TRP A 58 8.47 2.59 4.67
N ILE A 59 8.32 1.72 5.69
CA ILE A 59 7.00 1.27 6.18
C ILE A 59 6.19 2.48 6.66
N LYS A 60 6.79 3.34 7.47
CA LYS A 60 6.16 4.56 7.97
C LYS A 60 5.85 5.54 6.83
N ASP A 61 6.79 5.76 5.91
CA ASP A 61 6.55 6.56 4.70
C ASP A 61 5.34 6.03 3.91
N GLY A 62 5.21 4.70 3.82
CA GLY A 62 4.12 4.01 3.13
C GLY A 62 2.76 4.18 3.82
N GLU A 63 2.72 4.15 5.15
CA GLU A 63 1.53 4.42 5.96
C GLU A 63 1.09 5.88 5.83
N GLU A 64 2.03 6.83 5.94
CA GLU A 64 1.76 8.26 5.78
C GLU A 64 1.22 8.58 4.37
N LEU A 65 1.76 7.92 3.33
CA LEU A 65 1.25 8.05 1.97
C LEU A 65 -0.16 7.50 1.81
N SER A 66 -0.46 6.35 2.42
CA SER A 66 -1.82 5.79 2.41
C SER A 66 -2.79 6.74 3.12
N ALA A 67 -2.44 7.19 4.33
CA ALA A 67 -3.29 8.09 5.11
C ALA A 67 -3.56 9.42 4.38
N ALA A 68 -2.54 9.98 3.73
CA ALA A 68 -2.71 11.21 2.95
C ALA A 68 -3.64 11.00 1.73
N LEU A 69 -3.53 9.86 1.06
CA LEU A 69 -4.42 9.51 -0.05
C LEU A 69 -5.87 9.30 0.42
N ASP A 70 -6.05 8.61 1.54
CA ASP A 70 -7.37 8.36 2.12
C ASP A 70 -8.01 9.66 2.61
N GLY A 71 -7.23 10.59 3.17
CA GLY A 71 -7.67 11.95 3.46
C GLY A 71 -8.14 12.70 2.21
N ALA A 72 -7.34 12.70 1.14
CA ALA A 72 -7.73 13.34 -0.12
C ALA A 72 -9.03 12.74 -0.71
N ARG A 73 -9.22 11.42 -0.61
CA ARG A 73 -10.45 10.74 -1.02
C ARG A 73 -11.65 11.13 -0.15
N ALA A 74 -11.47 11.21 1.16
CA ALA A 74 -12.52 11.64 2.08
C ALA A 74 -12.95 13.09 1.79
N ASP A 75 -12.02 13.98 1.47
CA ASP A 75 -12.28 15.37 1.12
C ASP A 75 -13.07 15.48 -0.19
N LEU A 76 -12.71 14.67 -1.19
CA LEU A 76 -13.44 14.58 -2.45
C LEU A 76 -14.88 14.09 -2.23
N LEU A 77 -15.06 13.05 -1.41
CA LEU A 77 -16.37 12.51 -1.06
C LEU A 77 -17.23 13.54 -0.31
N ARG A 78 -16.66 14.27 0.65
CA ARG A 78 -17.35 15.36 1.34
C ARG A 78 -17.79 16.45 0.38
N SER A 79 -16.91 16.85 -0.53
CA SER A 79 -17.20 17.85 -1.57
C SER A 79 -18.32 17.39 -2.50
N ARG A 80 -18.35 16.09 -2.86
CA ARG A 80 -19.42 15.51 -3.68
C ARG A 80 -20.76 15.51 -2.95
N ASN A 81 -20.77 15.19 -1.66
CA ASN A 81 -21.99 15.23 -0.88
C ASN A 81 -22.52 16.68 -0.76
N ALA A 82 -21.66 17.65 -0.51
CA ALA A 82 -22.02 19.07 -0.50
C ALA A 82 -22.55 19.56 -1.87
N TYR A 83 -21.94 19.09 -2.97
CA TYR A 83 -22.41 19.35 -4.33
C TYR A 83 -23.85 18.83 -4.52
N ARG A 84 -24.12 17.57 -4.16
CA ARG A 84 -25.47 16.98 -4.25
C ARG A 84 -26.51 17.72 -3.44
N GLU A 85 -26.18 18.11 -2.21
CA GLU A 85 -27.10 18.87 -1.37
C GLU A 85 -27.39 20.25 -1.95
N SER A 86 -26.37 20.90 -2.53
CA SER A 86 -26.51 22.23 -3.14
C SER A 86 -27.40 22.20 -4.39
N LEU A 87 -27.40 21.10 -5.16
CA LEU A 87 -28.27 20.92 -6.33
C LEU A 87 -29.77 20.86 -5.99
N LYS A 88 -30.15 20.57 -4.74
CA LYS A 88 -31.56 20.55 -4.31
C LYS A 88 -32.22 21.93 -4.32
N THR A 89 -31.43 23.00 -4.39
CA THR A 89 -31.94 24.39 -4.41
C THR A 89 -31.45 25.13 -5.64
N ARG A 90 -32.33 25.95 -6.24
CA ARG A 90 -32.01 26.71 -7.46
C ARG A 90 -30.86 27.71 -7.26
N ARG A 91 -30.77 28.31 -6.06
CA ARG A 91 -29.70 29.25 -5.69
C ARG A 91 -28.38 28.54 -5.37
N GLY A 92 -28.44 27.32 -4.83
CA GLY A 92 -27.26 26.50 -4.54
C GLY A 92 -26.64 25.92 -5.80
N ALA A 93 -27.46 25.49 -6.77
CA ALA A 93 -26.98 24.86 -8.00
C ALA A 93 -25.97 25.71 -8.80
N ALA A 94 -26.17 27.02 -8.87
CA ALA A 94 -25.25 27.92 -9.58
C ALA A 94 -23.85 28.00 -8.95
N ARG A 95 -23.75 27.84 -7.62
CA ARG A 95 -22.46 27.82 -6.90
C ARG A 95 -21.86 26.42 -6.83
N ALA A 96 -22.72 25.41 -6.77
CA ALA A 96 -22.34 24.00 -6.66
C ALA A 96 -21.36 23.58 -7.75
N GLU A 97 -21.60 23.96 -9.00
CA GLU A 97 -20.72 23.60 -10.12
C GLU A 97 -19.31 24.22 -9.98
N ALA A 98 -19.23 25.49 -9.58
CA ALA A 98 -17.96 26.18 -9.36
C ALA A 98 -17.18 25.57 -8.19
N ASP A 99 -17.88 25.26 -7.09
CA ASP A 99 -17.29 24.64 -5.90
C ASP A 99 -16.81 23.22 -6.21
N TRP A 100 -17.59 22.45 -6.95
CA TRP A 100 -17.23 21.10 -7.37
C TRP A 100 -16.03 21.09 -8.31
N ARG A 101 -16.01 21.98 -9.31
CA ARG A 101 -14.86 22.14 -10.20
C ARG A 101 -13.59 22.45 -9.40
N ARG A 102 -13.66 23.39 -8.46
CA ARG A 102 -12.52 23.73 -7.60
C ARG A 102 -12.05 22.53 -6.78
N ALA A 103 -12.96 21.80 -6.15
CA ALA A 103 -12.64 20.61 -5.36
C ALA A 103 -11.96 19.52 -6.21
N THR A 104 -12.43 19.27 -7.43
CA THR A 104 -11.79 18.29 -8.33
C THR A 104 -10.41 18.74 -8.81
N GLU A 105 -10.21 20.03 -9.09
CA GLU A 105 -8.89 20.59 -9.40
C GLU A 105 -7.92 20.48 -8.22
N ASP A 106 -8.38 20.77 -7.00
CA ASP A 106 -7.61 20.58 -5.77
C ASP A 106 -7.21 19.11 -5.57
N PHE A 107 -8.15 18.18 -5.74
CA PHE A 107 -7.88 16.75 -5.64
C PHE A 107 -6.85 16.29 -6.67
N ARG A 108 -6.94 16.72 -7.95
CA ARG A 108 -5.94 16.43 -8.98
C ARG A 108 -4.55 16.91 -8.58
N ARG A 109 -4.44 18.13 -8.05
CA ARG A 109 -3.16 18.68 -7.55
C ARG A 109 -2.59 17.84 -6.41
N GLN A 110 -3.42 17.45 -5.45
CA GLN A 110 -3.02 16.60 -4.33
C GLN A 110 -2.53 15.23 -4.81
N VAL A 111 -3.28 14.57 -5.70
CA VAL A 111 -2.92 13.26 -6.28
C VAL A 111 -1.61 13.36 -7.07
N ALA A 112 -1.40 14.41 -7.86
CA ALA A 112 -0.13 14.62 -8.55
C ALA A 112 1.05 14.75 -7.57
N GLY A 113 0.86 15.46 -6.45
CA GLY A 113 1.83 15.53 -5.36
C GLY A 113 2.11 14.18 -4.72
N LEU A 114 1.06 13.41 -4.43
CA LEU A 114 1.16 12.07 -3.85
C LEU A 114 1.85 11.09 -4.78
N ASN A 115 1.55 11.10 -6.09
CA ASN A 115 2.17 10.23 -7.07
C ASN A 115 3.69 10.46 -7.17
N ARG A 116 4.16 11.70 -7.06
CA ARG A 116 5.60 12.00 -7.00
C ARG A 116 6.25 11.37 -5.77
N ARG A 117 5.62 11.51 -4.59
CA ARG A 117 6.12 10.90 -3.34
C ARG A 117 6.07 9.37 -3.39
N LEU A 118 5.03 8.83 -4.01
CA LEU A 118 4.83 7.38 -4.18
C LEU A 118 5.87 6.78 -5.13
N ALA A 119 6.26 7.49 -6.19
CA ALA A 119 7.39 7.12 -7.03
C ALA A 119 8.69 7.05 -6.23
N ALA A 120 8.98 8.07 -5.40
CA ALA A 120 10.16 8.07 -4.52
C ALA A 120 10.12 6.92 -3.48
N TYR A 121 8.96 6.66 -2.88
CA TYR A 121 8.76 5.52 -1.98
C TYR A 121 9.02 4.18 -2.69
N ASN A 122 8.54 4.00 -3.92
CA ASN A 122 8.71 2.77 -4.69
C ASN A 122 10.18 2.46 -5.02
N LEU A 123 11.05 3.48 -5.07
CA LEU A 123 12.49 3.31 -5.20
C LEU A 123 13.15 2.80 -3.91
N LYS A 124 12.59 3.16 -2.74
CA LYS A 124 13.06 2.67 -1.43
C LYS A 124 12.51 1.28 -1.09
N ALA A 125 11.39 0.88 -1.71
CA ALA A 125 10.73 -0.38 -1.42
C ALA A 125 11.63 -1.58 -1.77
N PRO A 126 11.84 -2.53 -0.84
CA PRO A 126 12.82 -3.61 -1.00
C PRO A 126 12.40 -4.68 -2.02
N SER A 127 11.12 -4.72 -2.42
CA SER A 127 10.62 -5.61 -3.46
C SER A 127 9.39 -5.03 -4.15
N ASN A 128 9.05 -5.57 -5.32
CA ASN A 128 7.85 -5.18 -6.07
C ASN A 128 6.55 -5.38 -5.27
N ALA A 129 6.53 -6.34 -4.34
CA ALA A 129 5.35 -6.62 -3.52
C ALA A 129 4.98 -5.47 -2.57
N PHE A 130 5.94 -4.59 -2.25
CA PHE A 130 5.73 -3.43 -1.38
C PHE A 130 5.56 -2.12 -2.14
N ARG A 131 5.71 -2.15 -3.48
CA ARG A 131 5.48 -0.98 -4.32
C ARG A 131 3.98 -0.69 -4.40
N LYS A 132 3.63 0.59 -4.42
CA LYS A 132 2.25 1.06 -4.60
C LYS A 132 2.06 1.50 -6.05
N SER A 133 0.86 1.34 -6.59
CA SER A 133 0.52 1.84 -7.93
C SER A 133 0.26 3.35 -7.89
N PRO A 134 0.62 4.09 -8.96
CA PRO A 134 0.17 5.46 -9.13
C PRO A 134 -1.36 5.56 -9.12
N VAL A 135 -1.86 6.65 -8.57
CA VAL A 135 -3.30 6.94 -8.50
C VAL A 135 -3.70 7.78 -9.70
N ASP A 136 -4.76 7.36 -10.38
CA ASP A 136 -5.39 8.14 -11.45
C ASP A 136 -6.52 8.99 -10.84
N ALA A 137 -6.30 10.30 -10.80
CA ALA A 137 -7.23 11.24 -10.18
C ALA A 137 -8.58 11.28 -10.91
N ASP A 138 -8.58 11.31 -12.25
CA ASP A 138 -9.80 11.42 -13.04
C ASP A 138 -10.62 10.13 -12.96
N ARG A 139 -9.96 8.98 -12.87
CA ARG A 139 -10.63 7.71 -12.61
C ARG A 139 -11.35 7.71 -11.26
N GLU A 140 -10.73 8.21 -10.20
CA GLU A 140 -11.34 8.27 -8.86
C GLU A 140 -12.49 9.28 -8.80
N ILE A 141 -12.32 10.47 -9.39
CA ILE A 141 -13.41 11.45 -9.54
C ILE A 141 -14.58 10.83 -10.28
N GLY A 142 -14.32 10.12 -11.38
CA GLY A 142 -15.34 9.42 -12.15
C GLY A 142 -16.04 8.32 -11.35
N ARG A 143 -15.35 7.61 -10.45
CA ARG A 143 -16.00 6.63 -9.55
C ARG A 143 -16.95 7.32 -8.57
N VAL A 144 -16.48 8.38 -7.90
CA VAL A 144 -17.31 9.11 -6.92
C VAL A 144 -18.56 9.74 -7.56
N LEU A 145 -18.50 10.05 -8.86
CA LEU A 145 -19.66 10.50 -9.63
C LEU A 145 -20.61 9.36 -10.03
N ARG A 146 -20.10 8.14 -10.28
CA ARG A 146 -20.86 6.98 -10.74
C ARG A 146 -21.41 6.08 -9.64
N ASP A 147 -20.78 6.07 -8.46
CA ASP A 147 -21.20 5.25 -7.34
C ASP A 147 -22.55 5.79 -6.81
N GLU A 148 -23.60 5.15 -7.33
CA GLU A 148 -25.04 5.17 -7.02
C GLU A 148 -25.47 3.80 -6.48
#